data_AF-A0A3M3AH38-F1
#
_entry.id   AF-A0A3M3AH38-F1
#
_cell.length_a   1.000
_cell.length_b   1.000
_cell.length_c   1.000
_cell.angle_alpha   90.00
_cell.angle_beta   90.00
_cell.angle_gamma   90.00
#
_symmetry.space_group_name_H-M   'P 1'
#
loop_
_entity.id
_entity.type
_entity.pdbx_description
1 polymer ?
#
loop_
_entity_poly.entity_id
_entity_poly.type
_entity_poly.pdbx_seq_one_letter_code
_entity_poly.pdbx_strand_id
1 'polypeptide(L)'
;MQLDGETVHLRSPSQAIQAGVVLVPEDRKQQGVVVEHRIEDNLVYGNTDLLHSGNWVLPKGLHEFARNAISRLGVKGAPEQRIDSLSG
;
A
#
# COMPACT_ATOMS: atom_id res chain seq x y z
N MET A 1 -10.13 12.54 18.59
CA MET A 1 -9.27 11.34 18.72
C MET A 1 -7.99 11.78 19.43
N GLN A 2 -7.32 10.90 20.17
CA GLN A 2 -5.95 11.18 20.65
C GLN A 2 -4.96 10.35 19.83
N LEU A 3 -3.88 10.98 19.40
CA LEU A 3 -2.76 10.35 18.70
C LEU A 3 -1.48 10.83 19.37
N ASP A 4 -0.63 9.91 19.82
CA ASP A 4 0.64 10.22 20.50
C ASP A 4 0.51 11.22 21.67
N GLY A 5 -0.63 11.19 22.38
CA GLY A 5 -0.92 12.08 23.50
C GLY A 5 -1.50 13.45 23.12
N GLU A 6 -1.59 13.77 21.81
CA GLU A 6 -2.21 14.99 21.32
C GLU A 6 -3.65 14.76 20.86
N THR A 7 -4.54 15.70 21.19
CA THR A 7 -5.92 15.65 20.69
C THR A 7 -5.95 16.13 19.24
N VAL A 8 -6.29 15.21 18.33
CA VAL A 8 -6.43 15.47 16.90
C VAL A 8 -7.89 15.48 16.46
N HIS A 9 -8.21 16.43 15.58
CA HIS A 9 -9.52 16.59 14.96
C HIS A 9 -9.42 16.38 13.44
N LEU A 10 -9.41 15.11 13.04
CA LEU A 10 -9.34 14.71 11.63
C LEU A 10 -10.72 14.81 10.98
N ARG A 11 -10.85 15.57 9.88
CA ARG A 11 -12.10 15.80 9.15
C ARG A 11 -12.11 15.21 7.75
N SER A 12 -11.00 14.65 7.29
CA SER A 12 -10.88 14.00 5.99
C SER A 12 -9.84 12.87 5.99
N PRO A 13 -9.93 11.91 5.06
CA PRO A 13 -8.92 10.87 4.91
C PRO A 13 -7.51 11.44 4.67
N SER A 14 -7.39 12.53 3.91
CA SER A 14 -6.11 13.18 3.64
C SER A 14 -5.44 13.69 4.92
N GLN A 15 -6.21 14.29 5.85
CA GLN A 15 -5.68 14.72 7.14
C GLN A 15 -5.23 13.53 7.99
N ALA A 16 -5.97 12.41 7.95
CA ALA A 16 -5.60 11.20 8.68
C ALA A 16 -4.26 10.63 8.18
N ILE A 17 -4.07 10.56 6.85
CA ILE A 17 -2.82 10.11 6.23
C ILE A 17 -1.66 11.03 6.62
N GLN A 18 -1.84 12.36 6.57
CA GLN A 18 -0.81 13.33 6.99
C GLN A 18 -0.45 13.22 8.47
N ALA A 19 -1.40 12.79 9.30
CA ALA A 19 -1.16 12.50 10.71
C ALA A 19 -0.55 11.11 10.95
N GLY A 20 -0.21 10.35 9.91
CA GLY A 20 0.37 9.01 10.05
C GLY A 20 -0.64 7.92 10.42
N VAL A 21 -1.94 8.19 10.28
CA VAL A 21 -3.00 7.21 10.55
C VAL A 21 -3.24 6.35 9.32
N VAL A 22 -3.20 5.03 9.51
CA VAL A 22 -3.45 4.03 8.46
C VAL A 22 -4.70 3.21 8.80
N LEU A 23 -5.52 2.91 7.79
CA LEU A 23 -6.68 2.05 7.92
C LEU A 23 -6.31 0.61 7.54
N VAL A 24 -6.64 -0.34 8.41
CA VAL A 24 -6.68 -1.77 8.08
C VAL A 24 -8.13 -2.20 8.10
N PRO A 25 -8.74 -2.53 6.94
CA PRO A 25 -10.13 -2.93 6.89
C PRO A 25 -10.35 -4.31 7.54
N GLU A 26 -11.57 -4.56 7.99
CA GLU A 26 -11.97 -5.86 8.56
C GLU A 26 -11.86 -6.97 7.51
N ASP A 27 -12.41 -6.74 6.32
CA ASP A 27 -12.22 -7.62 5.17
C ASP A 27 -11.07 -7.12 4.29
N ARG A 28 -9.86 -7.50 4.68
CA ARG A 28 -8.62 -7.24 3.94
C ARG A 28 -8.61 -7.75 2.50
N LYS A 29 -9.41 -8.75 2.14
CA LYS A 29 -9.46 -9.25 0.75
C LYS A 29 -10.41 -8.45 -0.13
N GLN A 30 -11.58 -8.11 0.38
CA GLN A 30 -12.59 -7.38 -0.39
C GLN A 30 -12.39 -5.87 -0.37
N GLN A 31 -11.77 -5.35 0.71
CA GLN A 31 -11.66 -3.91 0.95
C GLN A 31 -10.23 -3.40 1.01
N GLY A 32 -9.25 -4.29 1.21
CA GLY A 32 -7.83 -3.93 1.37
C GLY A 32 -6.99 -4.00 0.10
N VAL A 33 -7.51 -4.63 -0.96
CA VAL A 33 -6.77 -4.88 -2.20
C VAL A 33 -7.68 -4.75 -3.42
N VAL A 34 -7.09 -4.40 -4.55
CA VAL A 34 -7.74 -4.53 -5.86
C VAL A 34 -7.36 -5.89 -6.42
N VAL A 35 -8.28 -6.85 -6.23
CA VAL A 35 -8.08 -8.28 -6.56
C VAL A 35 -7.66 -8.50 -8.02
N GLU A 36 -8.16 -7.66 -8.92
CA GLU A 36 -7.88 -7.77 -10.35
C GLU A 36 -6.51 -7.26 -10.76
N HIS A 37 -5.73 -6.69 -9.84
CA HIS A 37 -4.43 -6.11 -10.12
C HIS A 37 -3.29 -6.99 -9.59
N ARG A 38 -2.06 -6.65 -10.02
CA ARG A 38 -0.88 -7.39 -9.61
C ARG A 38 -0.49 -7.05 -8.18
N ILE A 39 0.36 -7.89 -7.59
CA ILE A 39 0.94 -7.64 -6.28
C ILE A 39 1.73 -6.32 -6.29
N GLU A 40 2.53 -6.06 -7.33
CA GLU A 40 3.30 -4.83 -7.47
C GLU A 40 2.43 -3.57 -7.51
N ASP A 41 1.31 -3.62 -8.22
CA ASP A 41 0.38 -2.50 -8.33
C ASP A 41 -0.27 -2.19 -6.97
N ASN A 42 -0.71 -3.24 -6.26
CA ASN A 42 -1.33 -3.09 -4.95
C ASN A 42 -0.38 -2.56 -3.88
N LEU A 43 0.91 -2.93 -3.95
CA LEU A 43 1.92 -2.45 -3.01
C LEU A 43 2.24 -0.96 -3.20
N VAL A 44 2.14 -0.45 -4.44
CA VAL A 44 2.43 0.97 -4.72
C VAL A 44 1.22 1.89 -4.50
N TYR A 45 0.00 1.36 -4.42
CA TYR A 45 -1.17 2.19 -4.16
C TYR A 45 -1.03 2.98 -2.86
N GLY A 46 -1.20 4.30 -2.97
CA GLY A 46 -1.02 5.23 -1.85
C GLY A 46 0.44 5.51 -1.47
N ASN A 47 1.41 4.88 -2.14
CA ASN A 47 2.85 4.96 -1.84
C ASN A 47 3.69 5.38 -3.06
N THR A 48 3.07 6.01 -4.07
CA THR A 48 3.76 6.41 -5.31
C THR A 48 4.86 7.45 -5.07
N ASP A 49 4.74 8.23 -4.00
CA ASP A 49 5.74 9.17 -3.51
C ASP A 49 7.05 8.51 -3.05
N LEU A 50 7.02 7.22 -2.70
CA LEU A 50 8.23 6.45 -2.35
C LEU A 50 9.08 6.07 -3.57
N LEU A 51 8.50 6.15 -4.78
CA LEU A 51 9.22 5.87 -6.02
C LEU A 51 9.99 7.12 -6.47
N HIS A 52 11.31 6.99 -6.59
CA HIS A 52 12.25 8.10 -6.77
C HIS A 52 12.30 8.72 -8.19
N SER A 53 11.19 8.74 -8.93
CA SER A 53 11.17 9.16 -10.36
C SER A 53 10.32 10.40 -10.63
N GLY A 54 10.29 11.34 -9.68
CA GLY A 54 9.52 12.58 -9.81
C GLY A 54 8.02 12.29 -9.93
N ASN A 55 7.33 12.90 -10.89
CA ASN A 55 5.88 12.70 -11.10
C ASN A 55 5.51 11.43 -11.88
N TRP A 56 6.47 10.53 -12.14
CA TRP A 56 6.27 9.33 -12.96
C TRP A 56 6.57 8.06 -12.18
N VAL A 57 5.72 7.05 -12.38
CA VAL A 57 5.97 5.67 -11.93
C VAL A 57 6.63 4.92 -13.08
N LEU A 58 7.92 4.63 -12.94
CA LEU A 58 8.66 3.85 -13.94
C LEU A 58 8.55 2.35 -13.64
N PRO A 59 8.33 1.48 -14.65
CA PRO A 59 8.15 0.04 -14.43
C PRO A 59 9.29 -0.62 -13.65
N LYS A 60 10.54 -0.22 -13.94
CA LYS A 60 11.72 -0.76 -13.23
C LYS A 60 11.71 -0.41 -11.74
N GLY A 61 11.37 0.82 -11.41
CA GLY A 61 11.31 1.28 -10.01
C GLY A 61 10.17 0.62 -9.24
N LEU A 62 9.00 0.47 -9.88
CA LEU A 62 7.86 -0.26 -9.33
C LEU A 62 8.23 -1.71 -8.98
N HIS A 63 8.83 -2.43 -9.94
CA HIS A 63 9.21 -3.81 -9.77
C HIS A 63 10.25 -3.99 -8.64
N GLU A 64 11.25 -3.10 -8.57
CA GLU A 64 12.27 -3.14 -7.51
C GLU A 64 11.66 -2.84 -6.13
N PHE A 65 10.79 -1.82 -6.04
CA PHE A 65 10.05 -1.51 -4.83
C PHE A 65 9.21 -2.71 -4.35
N ALA A 66 8.44 -3.31 -5.25
CA ALA A 66 7.59 -4.45 -4.94
C ALA A 66 8.41 -5.65 -4.47
N ARG A 67 9.52 -5.96 -5.14
CA ARG A 67 10.44 -7.04 -4.75
C ARG A 67 10.98 -6.85 -3.33
N ASN A 68 11.37 -5.62 -2.99
CA ASN A 68 11.84 -5.29 -1.65
C ASN A 68 10.72 -5.41 -0.60
N ALA A 69 9.51 -4.93 -0.91
CA ALA A 69 8.36 -5.04 -0.02
C ALA A 69 7.93 -6.49 0.22
N ILE A 70 7.87 -7.32 -0.83
CA ILE A 70 7.55 -8.76 -0.75
C ILE A 70 8.53 -9.46 0.20
N SER A 71 9.84 -9.22 0.02
CA SER A 71 10.89 -9.80 0.85
C SER A 71 10.77 -9.37 2.32
N ARG A 72 10.54 -8.08 2.58
CA ARG A 72 10.44 -7.52 3.94
C ARG A 72 9.18 -7.95 4.69
N LEU A 73 8.06 -8.10 3.98
CA LEU A 73 6.75 -8.39 4.58
C LEU A 73 6.39 -9.89 4.54
N GLY A 74 7.19 -10.71 3.86
CA GLY A 74 6.92 -12.15 3.73
C GLY A 74 5.69 -12.45 2.86
N VAL A 75 5.41 -11.60 1.87
CA VAL A 75 4.29 -11.81 0.93
C VAL A 75 4.59 -13.04 0.09
N LYS A 76 3.61 -13.94 -0.06
CA LYS A 76 3.72 -15.08 -0.97
C LYS A 76 3.49 -14.60 -2.40
N GLY A 77 4.34 -15.01 -3.35
CA GLY A 77 4.19 -14.70 -4.78
C GLY A 77 5.27 -13.77 -5.35
N ALA A 78 5.16 -13.48 -6.64
CA ALA A 78 6.05 -12.60 -7.38
C ALA A 78 5.37 -11.26 -7.73
N PRO A 79 6.12 -10.15 -7.91
CA PRO A 79 5.55 -8.82 -8.18
C PRO A 79 4.47 -8.79 -9.27
N GLU A 80 4.67 -9.53 -10.35
CA GLU A 80 3.83 -9.52 -11.55
C GLU A 80 2.57 -10.39 -11.41
N GLN A 81 2.51 -11.20 -10.35
CA GLN A 81 1.43 -12.14 -10.10
C GLN A 81 0.17 -11.38 -9.65
N ARG A 82 -1.00 -11.84 -10.09
CA ARG A 82 -2.30 -11.28 -9.66
C ARG A 82 -2.65 -11.74 -8.25
N ILE A 83 -3.32 -10.88 -7.49
CA ILE A 83 -3.67 -11.17 -6.09
C ILE A 83 -4.70 -12.30 -5.97
N ASP A 84 -5.56 -12.49 -6.98
CA ASP A 84 -6.54 -13.60 -7.04
C ASP A 84 -5.91 -15.00 -6.87
N SER A 85 -4.64 -15.15 -7.22
CA SER A 85 -3.89 -16.40 -7.07
C SER A 85 -3.26 -16.59 -5.67
N LEU A 86 -3.40 -15.62 -4.77
CA LEU A 86 -2.94 -15.72 -3.39
C LEU A 86 -4.02 -16.38 -2.52
N SER A 87 -3.66 -17.47 -1.85
CA SER A 87 -4.51 -18.08 -0.82
C SER A 87 -4.61 -17.17 0.41
N GLY A 88 -5.77 -17.20 1.07
CA GLY A 88 -6.09 -16.37 2.24
C GLY A 88 -5.35 -16.77 3.50
#